data_AF-A0A182SMY7-F1
#
_entry.id   AF-A0A182SMY7-F1
#
_cell.length_a   1.000
_cell.length_b   1.000
_cell.length_c   1.000
_cell.angle_alpha   90.00
_cell.angle_beta   90.00
_cell.angle_gamma   90.00
#
_symmetry.space_group_name_H-M   'P 1'
#
loop_
_entity.id
_entity.type
_entity.pdbx_description
1 polymer ?
#
loop_
_entity_poly.entity_id
_entity_poly.type
_entity_poly.pdbx_seq_one_letter_code
_entity_poly.pdbx_strand_id
1 'polypeptide(L)'
;MAATHSRLHCPPDTGVCVRLLQCPEVDRMSIVRSLSRPPHLRPPTERRWESSVWRRCTLLNGEFTGICCPSHPVIEASAEKSSSLSKLSNHEQEQLLRQAENIALQEMQKYLTDDGSVLDDMPTITHFHTGQLSLPDDVLSPELVQKGLQEMLTWQALEQISNGTVARQHFQRPKRCLVGPPCEKGHSRYRRFDGRCNNVEPGGSLWGSAGYPMERLLPPAYGDGIWAPRIVSYTGRYLPSARKLSSTLFADLHHPHATRNVLFMQFGQFLAHDFSRNKAIETKTKCCTEDGSGRVKDASPACMPIPVSSGDDFYSQHGVRCIHFMRAAVAPMRECEGVGHGRQLSGVSHFIDGSAIYGTSSKQAHELRAHEGGRLKSLFHRRFHNELPPLDRTKDACDPGAEMCFLTGDGRSNQLISLVAVHTLFLREHNRLARRLQQLNPHWSDGTLYQEARRIVIAQLQHIAFGEYLPKVVGPRYIALYRLHLPTAGTYSEFYDYHTNPSVSSEFTVAAFRFGHSTVPSKLE
;
A
#
# COMPACT_ATOMS: atom_id res chain seq x y z
N MET A 1 15.99 -26.11 65.19
CA MET A 1 15.06 -24.98 65.03
C MET A 1 14.72 -24.86 63.56
N ALA A 2 13.47 -25.16 63.20
CA ALA A 2 12.97 -25.12 61.84
C ALA A 2 12.80 -23.66 61.40
N ALA A 3 13.48 -23.26 60.33
CA ALA A 3 13.17 -22.02 59.62
C ALA A 3 12.02 -22.31 58.65
N THR A 4 10.84 -21.81 58.98
CA THR A 4 9.63 -21.87 58.15
C THR A 4 9.82 -21.03 56.90
N HIS A 5 9.93 -21.69 55.73
CA HIS A 5 9.78 -21.03 54.43
C HIS A 5 8.31 -20.59 54.27
N SER A 6 8.01 -19.31 54.46
CA SER A 6 6.69 -18.75 54.14
C SER A 6 6.50 -18.74 52.62
N ARG A 7 5.59 -19.58 52.12
CA ARG A 7 5.14 -19.57 50.73
C ARG A 7 4.31 -18.31 50.51
N LEU A 8 4.77 -17.40 49.65
CA LEU A 8 4.01 -16.22 49.22
C LEU A 8 2.88 -16.66 48.27
N HIS A 9 1.66 -16.74 48.81
CA HIS A 9 0.42 -16.99 48.05
C HIS A 9 -0.32 -15.67 47.74
N CYS A 10 -1.02 -15.63 46.60
CA CYS A 10 -1.89 -14.51 46.23
C CYS A 10 -3.08 -14.40 47.22
N PRO A 11 -3.52 -13.20 47.61
CA PRO A 11 -4.72 -13.03 48.43
C PRO A 11 -5.96 -13.67 47.77
N PRO A 12 -6.90 -14.25 48.55
CA PRO A 12 -8.05 -15.00 48.03
C PRO A 12 -8.89 -14.25 46.99
N ASP A 13 -8.88 -12.92 47.03
CA ASP A 13 -9.74 -12.06 46.22
C ASP A 13 -9.03 -11.41 45.01
N THR A 14 -7.78 -11.80 44.67
CA THR A 14 -6.95 -11.06 43.67
C THR A 14 -6.32 -11.90 42.55
N GLY A 15 -6.76 -13.15 42.36
CA GLY A 15 -6.42 -13.94 41.16
C GLY A 15 -5.34 -15.02 41.35
N VAL A 16 -5.01 -15.69 40.24
CA VAL A 16 -4.17 -16.90 40.16
C VAL A 16 -2.71 -16.53 39.92
N CYS A 17 -1.77 -17.23 40.59
CA CYS A 17 -0.33 -17.07 40.36
C CYS A 17 0.07 -17.70 39.01
N VAL A 18 0.45 -16.87 38.03
CA VAL A 18 0.81 -17.29 36.66
C VAL A 18 2.26 -16.93 36.32
N ARG A 19 2.85 -17.63 35.32
CA ARG A 19 4.21 -17.36 34.83
C ARG A 19 4.28 -15.96 34.18
N LEU A 20 5.45 -15.32 34.21
CA LEU A 20 5.74 -13.91 33.88
C LEU A 20 5.39 -13.41 32.45
N LEU A 21 4.61 -14.15 31.68
CA LEU A 21 4.23 -13.86 30.29
C LEU A 21 2.72 -14.06 30.02
N GLN A 22 1.91 -14.18 31.08
CA GLN A 22 0.47 -14.43 30.99
C GLN A 22 -0.39 -13.27 31.50
N CYS A 23 0.19 -12.12 31.88
CA CYS A 23 -0.54 -10.89 32.19
C CYS A 23 -0.29 -9.83 31.09
N PRO A 24 -1.34 -9.14 30.59
CA PRO A 24 -1.22 -8.14 29.53
C PRO A 24 -0.75 -6.78 30.09
N GLU A 25 0.08 -6.07 29.29
CA GLU A 25 0.49 -4.65 29.38
C GLU A 25 2.02 -4.41 29.49
N VAL A 26 2.74 -4.56 28.38
CA VAL A 26 4.00 -3.83 28.06
C VAL A 26 4.06 -3.61 26.54
N ASP A 27 4.16 -2.38 26.04
CA ASP A 27 4.37 -2.08 24.61
C ASP A 27 5.82 -2.39 24.17
N ARG A 28 6.01 -3.58 23.59
CA ARG A 28 7.29 -4.09 23.10
C ARG A 28 7.63 -3.66 21.66
N MET A 29 6.68 -3.17 20.88
CA MET A 29 6.92 -2.73 19.49
C MET A 29 7.64 -1.38 19.42
N SER A 30 7.43 -0.52 20.41
CA SER A 30 8.22 0.70 20.59
C SER A 30 9.73 0.41 20.71
N ILE A 31 10.09 -0.66 21.42
CA ILE A 31 11.50 -1.10 21.58
C ILE A 31 12.07 -1.60 20.25
N VAL A 32 11.33 -2.41 19.49
CA VAL A 32 11.78 -2.91 18.19
C VAL A 32 11.95 -1.79 17.17
N ARG A 33 11.04 -0.80 17.15
CA ARG A 33 11.18 0.41 16.32
C ARG A 33 12.39 1.26 16.69
N SER A 34 12.75 1.30 17.97
CA SER A 34 13.96 1.99 18.44
C SER A 34 15.23 1.22 18.06
N LEU A 35 15.24 -0.11 18.22
CA LEU A 35 16.42 -0.94 17.96
C LEU A 35 16.70 -1.17 16.46
N SER A 36 15.67 -1.16 15.62
CA SER A 36 15.81 -1.15 14.15
C SER A 36 16.40 0.15 13.61
N ARG A 37 16.50 1.21 14.42
CA ARG A 37 17.24 2.43 14.05
C ARG A 37 18.74 2.24 14.29
N PRO A 38 19.59 2.80 13.41
CA PRO A 38 21.01 2.94 13.67
C PRO A 38 21.26 3.59 15.04
N PRO A 39 22.29 3.16 15.80
CA PRO A 39 22.54 3.65 17.16
C PRO A 39 22.61 5.17 17.30
N HIS A 40 23.04 5.89 16.26
CA HIS A 40 23.15 7.35 16.22
C HIS A 40 21.81 8.09 16.01
N LEU A 41 20.72 7.37 15.70
CA LEU A 41 19.36 7.92 15.53
C LEU A 41 18.41 7.52 16.68
N ARG A 42 18.95 6.95 17.77
CA ARG A 42 18.19 6.57 18.97
C ARG A 42 18.18 7.76 19.95
N PRO A 43 17.01 8.26 20.41
CA PRO A 43 16.96 9.33 21.41
C PRO A 43 17.53 8.86 22.77
N PRO A 44 17.97 9.77 23.66
CA PRO A 44 18.62 9.42 24.93
C PRO A 44 17.71 8.61 25.86
N THR A 45 18.29 7.64 26.56
CA THR A 45 17.64 6.75 27.52
C THR A 45 17.29 7.47 28.82
N GLU A 46 16.10 8.05 28.93
CA GLU A 46 15.55 8.48 30.24
C GLU A 46 14.26 7.72 30.60
N ARG A 47 14.46 6.73 31.48
CA ARG A 47 13.63 6.27 32.61
C ARG A 47 12.10 6.51 32.53
N ARG A 48 11.38 5.63 31.82
CA ARG A 48 9.90 5.53 31.92
C ARG A 48 9.37 4.24 32.57
N TRP A 49 10.23 3.37 33.09
CA TRP A 49 9.87 1.98 33.44
C TRP A 49 10.04 1.60 34.92
N GLU A 50 10.39 2.53 35.82
CA GLU A 50 10.74 2.21 37.21
C GLU A 50 9.56 2.12 38.19
N SER A 51 8.29 2.19 37.76
CA SER A 51 7.13 2.25 38.68
C SER A 51 5.98 1.28 38.37
N SER A 52 6.22 -0.03 38.30
CA SER A 52 5.15 -1.03 38.13
C SER A 52 4.86 -1.83 39.42
N VAL A 53 3.60 -1.83 39.85
CA VAL A 53 3.04 -2.16 41.19
C VAL A 53 2.86 -3.68 41.46
N TRP A 54 3.67 -4.58 40.89
CA TRP A 54 3.35 -6.02 40.89
C TRP A 54 3.93 -6.82 42.08
N ARG A 55 3.07 -7.52 42.84
CA ARG A 55 3.47 -8.47 43.91
C ARG A 55 3.85 -9.84 43.34
N ARG A 56 4.97 -10.40 43.81
CA ARG A 56 5.52 -11.71 43.39
C ARG A 56 4.86 -12.87 44.13
N CYS A 57 4.71 -14.01 43.48
CA CYS A 57 4.22 -15.28 44.04
C CYS A 57 5.08 -16.47 43.59
N THR A 58 4.93 -17.62 44.26
CA THR A 58 5.67 -18.86 43.94
C THR A 58 4.76 -19.83 43.20
N LEU A 59 5.20 -20.35 42.05
CA LEU A 59 4.42 -21.28 41.24
C LEU A 59 4.36 -22.67 41.92
N LEU A 60 3.27 -23.42 41.66
CA LEU A 60 3.00 -24.73 42.27
C LEU A 60 4.08 -25.79 42.01
N ASN A 61 4.89 -25.60 40.96
CA ASN A 61 5.98 -26.50 40.57
C ASN A 61 7.33 -26.17 41.24
N GLY A 62 7.39 -25.20 42.15
CA GLY A 62 8.61 -24.83 42.87
C GLY A 62 9.59 -23.96 42.07
N GLU A 63 9.23 -23.51 40.86
CA GLU A 63 10.01 -22.52 40.12
C GLU A 63 9.82 -21.12 40.72
N PHE A 64 10.93 -20.43 41.00
CA PHE A 64 10.93 -19.07 41.52
C PHE A 64 10.71 -18.05 40.39
N THR A 65 9.45 -17.65 40.16
CA THR A 65 8.94 -16.28 39.82
C THR A 65 7.58 -16.33 39.10
N GLY A 66 6.48 -16.10 39.83
CA GLY A 66 5.14 -15.85 39.29
C GLY A 66 4.55 -14.50 39.72
N ILE A 67 3.44 -14.08 39.11
CA ILE A 67 2.65 -12.87 39.43
C ILE A 67 1.13 -13.19 39.50
N CYS A 68 0.34 -12.46 40.30
CA CYS A 68 -1.11 -12.73 40.50
C CYS A 68 -2.01 -12.08 39.42
N CYS A 69 -2.91 -12.82 38.76
CA CYS A 69 -3.77 -12.36 37.63
C CYS A 69 -5.23 -12.94 37.65
N PRO A 70 -6.30 -12.20 37.26
CA PRO A 70 -7.71 -12.67 37.22
C PRO A 70 -8.11 -13.42 35.91
N SER A 71 -9.09 -14.34 35.93
CA SER A 71 -9.35 -15.35 34.86
C SER A 71 -10.81 -15.50 34.38
N HIS A 72 -11.08 -15.72 33.05
CA HIS A 72 -12.20 -16.54 32.45
C HIS A 72 -12.21 -16.65 30.88
N PRO A 73 -13.02 -17.53 30.20
CA PRO A 73 -12.58 -18.47 29.14
C PRO A 73 -13.29 -18.40 27.74
N VAL A 74 -12.94 -19.35 26.84
CA VAL A 74 -13.22 -19.49 25.38
C VAL A 74 -14.34 -20.51 25.06
N ILE A 75 -15.06 -20.37 23.93
CA ILE A 75 -15.96 -21.37 23.33
C ILE A 75 -15.65 -21.58 21.82
N GLU A 76 -15.65 -22.84 21.38
CA GLU A 76 -15.43 -23.35 20.01
C GLU A 76 -16.74 -23.62 19.22
N ALA A 77 -16.59 -23.73 17.89
CA ALA A 77 -17.64 -23.88 16.88
C ALA A 77 -18.07 -25.35 16.61
N SER A 78 -19.20 -25.52 15.91
CA SER A 78 -19.63 -26.78 15.30
C SER A 78 -20.16 -26.59 13.87
N ALA A 79 -20.11 -27.67 13.07
CA ALA A 79 -20.30 -27.74 11.62
C ALA A 79 -21.54 -28.58 11.24
N GLU A 80 -22.09 -28.44 10.03
CA GLU A 80 -22.85 -29.52 9.34
C GLU A 80 -23.08 -29.29 7.82
N LYS A 81 -23.52 -30.36 7.12
CA LYS A 81 -23.28 -30.75 5.70
C LYS A 81 -24.42 -30.49 4.68
N SER A 82 -24.03 -30.50 3.39
CA SER A 82 -24.64 -31.15 2.19
C SER A 82 -25.91 -30.59 1.50
N SER A 83 -25.84 -30.35 0.18
CA SER A 83 -26.47 -31.20 -0.87
C SER A 83 -26.24 -30.66 -2.29
N SER A 84 -26.25 -31.56 -3.28
CA SER A 84 -26.17 -31.27 -4.73
C SER A 84 -27.53 -30.87 -5.29
N LEU A 85 -27.59 -30.03 -6.35
CA LEU A 85 -28.64 -30.06 -7.38
C LEU A 85 -28.34 -29.13 -8.58
N SER A 86 -28.98 -29.44 -9.70
CA SER A 86 -28.76 -28.96 -11.08
C SER A 86 -29.21 -27.51 -11.38
N LYS A 87 -28.71 -26.98 -12.51
CA LYS A 87 -29.00 -25.68 -13.17
C LYS A 87 -30.23 -24.91 -12.64
N LEU A 88 -29.94 -23.88 -11.84
CA LEU A 88 -30.90 -22.92 -11.28
C LEU A 88 -31.58 -22.08 -12.38
N SER A 89 -32.86 -21.78 -12.20
CA SER A 89 -33.58 -20.79 -13.01
C SER A 89 -33.06 -19.37 -12.75
N ASN A 90 -33.28 -18.45 -13.70
CA ASN A 90 -32.85 -17.05 -13.58
C ASN A 90 -33.42 -16.36 -12.32
N HIS A 91 -34.64 -16.71 -11.90
CA HIS A 91 -35.27 -16.16 -10.70
C HIS A 91 -34.59 -16.63 -9.42
N GLU A 92 -34.25 -17.92 -9.32
CA GLU A 92 -33.53 -18.48 -8.18
C GLU A 92 -32.11 -17.91 -8.08
N GLN A 93 -31.45 -17.70 -9.23
CA GLN A 93 -30.15 -17.03 -9.29
C GLN A 93 -30.21 -15.59 -8.76
N GLU A 94 -31.27 -14.83 -9.09
CA GLU A 94 -31.44 -13.46 -8.59
C GLU A 94 -31.71 -13.43 -7.07
N GLN A 95 -32.50 -14.36 -6.55
CA GLN A 95 -32.76 -14.47 -5.11
C GLN A 95 -31.49 -14.81 -4.32
N LEU A 96 -30.71 -15.79 -4.79
CA LEU A 96 -29.42 -16.15 -4.17
C LEU A 96 -28.44 -14.98 -4.16
N LEU A 97 -28.39 -14.22 -5.26
CA LEU A 97 -27.51 -13.05 -5.36
C LEU A 97 -27.92 -11.95 -4.38
N ARG A 98 -29.22 -11.66 -4.24
CA ARG A 98 -29.71 -10.70 -3.23
C ARG A 98 -29.39 -11.14 -1.81
N GLN A 99 -29.49 -12.44 -1.52
CA GLN A 99 -29.10 -12.98 -0.23
C GLN A 99 -27.59 -12.80 0.01
N ALA A 100 -26.75 -13.10 -0.98
CA ALA A 100 -25.31 -12.90 -0.90
C ALA A 100 -24.93 -11.41 -0.72
N GLU A 101 -25.59 -10.50 -1.43
CA GLU A 101 -25.41 -9.04 -1.28
C GLU A 101 -25.75 -8.58 0.15
N ASN A 102 -26.80 -9.12 0.77
CA ASN A 102 -27.16 -8.80 2.15
C ASN A 102 -26.11 -9.29 3.16
N ILE A 103 -25.57 -10.51 2.98
CA ILE A 103 -24.48 -11.03 3.82
C ILE A 103 -23.22 -10.17 3.64
N ALA A 104 -22.89 -9.79 2.40
CA ALA A 104 -21.76 -8.93 2.11
C ALA A 104 -21.87 -7.56 2.77
N LEU A 105 -23.06 -6.96 2.78
CA LEU A 105 -23.31 -5.69 3.47
C LEU A 105 -23.09 -5.80 4.99
N GLN A 106 -23.51 -6.90 5.60
CA GLN A 106 -23.25 -7.17 7.03
C GLN A 106 -21.76 -7.34 7.30
N GLU A 107 -21.04 -8.11 6.47
CA GLU A 107 -19.61 -8.32 6.61
C GLU A 107 -18.80 -7.03 6.40
N MET A 108 -19.27 -6.17 5.48
CA MET A 108 -18.66 -4.87 5.20
C MET A 108 -18.67 -3.93 6.42
N GLN A 109 -19.62 -4.09 7.35
CA GLN A 109 -19.65 -3.30 8.60
C GLN A 109 -18.40 -3.52 9.46
N LYS A 110 -17.71 -4.66 9.34
CA LYS A 110 -16.45 -4.95 10.05
C LYS A 110 -15.24 -4.17 9.52
N TYR A 111 -15.42 -3.42 8.43
CA TYR A 111 -14.38 -2.58 7.83
C TYR A 111 -14.59 -1.09 8.11
N LEU A 112 -15.84 -0.65 8.30
CA LEU A 112 -16.23 0.73 8.62
C LEU A 112 -15.57 1.19 9.93
N THR A 113 -15.37 2.50 10.15
CA THR A 113 -14.88 3.11 11.42
C THR A 113 -16.03 3.49 12.38
N ASP A 114 -15.75 3.79 13.67
CA ASP A 114 -16.81 4.08 14.69
C ASP A 114 -17.64 5.33 14.37
N ASP A 115 -17.15 6.23 13.52
CA ASP A 115 -17.84 7.47 13.13
C ASP A 115 -18.71 7.33 11.85
N GLY A 116 -18.87 6.12 11.29
CA GLY A 116 -19.69 5.91 10.10
C GLY A 116 -19.14 6.55 8.81
N SER A 117 -17.97 7.20 8.86
CA SER A 117 -17.27 7.76 7.69
C SER A 117 -16.27 6.75 7.12
N VAL A 118 -16.52 6.27 5.90
CA VAL A 118 -15.51 5.58 5.06
C VAL A 118 -14.63 6.59 4.33
N LEU A 119 -14.86 7.87 4.58
CA LEU A 119 -14.54 8.95 3.70
C LEU A 119 -14.15 10.11 4.61
N ASP A 120 -12.87 10.19 4.98
CA ASP A 120 -12.18 11.46 5.17
C ASP A 120 -10.68 11.16 5.14
N ASP A 121 -9.93 12.06 4.54
CA ASP A 121 -8.48 11.99 4.32
C ASP A 121 -7.70 11.33 5.48
N MET A 122 -6.65 10.60 5.12
CA MET A 122 -5.52 10.23 6.01
C MET A 122 -5.20 11.37 7.01
N PRO A 123 -4.83 11.09 8.28
CA PRO A 123 -3.68 10.22 8.54
C PRO A 123 -3.70 9.39 9.86
N THR A 124 -2.72 8.48 9.92
CA THR A 124 -2.02 7.94 11.13
C THR A 124 -2.76 7.14 12.19
N ILE A 125 -2.05 6.08 12.58
CA ILE A 125 -2.28 5.29 13.78
C ILE A 125 -2.20 6.19 15.05
N THR A 126 -3.36 6.33 15.73
CA THR A 126 -3.63 6.60 17.18
C THR A 126 -3.06 7.90 17.81
N HIS A 127 -3.75 8.83 18.49
CA HIS A 127 -5.12 8.99 19.04
C HIS A 127 -5.40 10.50 19.37
N PHE A 128 -6.70 10.86 19.51
CA PHE A 128 -7.36 11.97 20.26
C PHE A 128 -7.85 13.28 19.56
N HIS A 129 -9.20 13.37 19.56
CA HIS A 129 -10.21 14.46 19.60
C HIS A 129 -10.35 15.59 18.54
N THR A 130 -11.48 15.47 17.82
CA THR A 130 -12.54 16.43 17.41
C THR A 130 -12.21 17.71 16.62
N GLY A 131 -12.87 17.83 15.46
CA GLY A 131 -13.17 19.10 14.79
C GLY A 131 -13.54 18.92 13.31
N GLN A 132 -14.83 18.94 13.00
CA GLN A 132 -15.44 18.83 11.66
C GLN A 132 -14.79 19.75 10.61
N LEU A 133 -14.57 19.25 9.38
CA LEU A 133 -14.66 20.01 8.11
C LEU A 133 -14.51 19.07 6.89
N SER A 134 -15.63 18.89 6.18
CA SER A 134 -15.86 18.38 4.82
C SER A 134 -14.65 18.01 3.93
N LEU A 135 -14.37 16.70 3.86
CA LEU A 135 -14.15 15.80 2.71
C LEU A 135 -13.75 16.37 1.32
N PRO A 136 -12.59 15.96 0.76
CA PRO A 136 -12.21 16.27 -0.63
C PRO A 136 -12.27 15.10 -1.63
N ASP A 137 -12.44 15.46 -2.91
CA ASP A 137 -12.38 14.57 -4.08
C ASP A 137 -10.98 13.95 -4.27
N ASP A 138 -10.77 12.79 -3.64
CA ASP A 138 -9.67 11.88 -3.93
C ASP A 138 -9.88 11.19 -5.31
N VAL A 139 -8.79 10.99 -6.06
CA VAL A 139 -8.83 10.25 -7.35
C VAL A 139 -9.37 8.83 -7.18
N LEU A 140 -9.15 8.27 -5.99
CA LEU A 140 -9.75 7.05 -5.49
C LEU A 140 -10.81 7.41 -4.45
N SER A 141 -12.00 7.82 -4.89
CA SER A 141 -13.09 8.07 -3.97
C SER A 141 -13.30 6.81 -3.10
N PRO A 142 -13.38 6.92 -1.77
CA PRO A 142 -13.53 5.73 -0.96
C PRO A 142 -14.80 4.91 -1.25
N GLU A 143 -15.81 5.46 -1.94
CA GLU A 143 -16.90 4.67 -2.52
C GLU A 143 -16.39 3.66 -3.58
N LEU A 144 -15.35 3.98 -4.33
CA LEU A 144 -14.72 3.07 -5.29
C LEU A 144 -14.11 1.86 -4.56
N VAL A 145 -13.37 2.12 -3.48
CA VAL A 145 -12.76 1.07 -2.62
C VAL A 145 -13.86 0.22 -1.98
N GLN A 146 -14.91 0.86 -1.46
CA GLN A 146 -16.05 0.20 -0.85
C GLN A 146 -16.78 -0.72 -1.84
N LYS A 147 -17.05 -0.24 -3.06
CA LYS A 147 -17.69 -1.05 -4.12
C LYS A 147 -16.86 -2.29 -4.47
N GLY A 148 -15.54 -2.14 -4.60
CA GLY A 148 -14.66 -3.28 -4.85
C GLY A 148 -14.69 -4.30 -3.74
N LEU A 149 -14.65 -3.85 -2.49
CA LEU A 149 -14.75 -4.74 -1.33
C LEU A 149 -16.12 -5.44 -1.27
N GLN A 150 -17.21 -4.68 -1.42
CA GLN A 150 -18.56 -5.22 -1.40
C GLN A 150 -18.73 -6.32 -2.45
N GLU A 151 -18.26 -6.10 -3.67
CA GLU A 151 -18.34 -7.10 -4.74
C GLU A 151 -17.57 -8.39 -4.38
N MET A 152 -16.36 -8.29 -3.82
CA MET A 152 -15.60 -9.47 -3.39
C MET A 152 -16.30 -10.24 -2.27
N LEU A 153 -16.85 -9.52 -1.28
CA LEU A 153 -17.58 -10.13 -0.17
C LEU A 153 -18.87 -10.81 -0.65
N THR A 154 -19.58 -10.22 -1.62
CA THR A 154 -20.76 -10.83 -2.26
C THR A 154 -20.39 -12.14 -2.93
N TRP A 155 -19.28 -12.19 -3.67
CA TRP A 155 -18.84 -13.43 -4.30
C TRP A 155 -18.44 -14.51 -3.27
N GLN A 156 -17.76 -14.13 -2.18
CA GLN A 156 -17.43 -15.07 -1.11
C GLN A 156 -18.69 -15.62 -0.42
N ALA A 157 -19.66 -14.75 -0.10
CA ALA A 157 -20.94 -15.15 0.48
C ALA A 157 -21.71 -16.09 -0.45
N LEU A 158 -21.72 -15.80 -1.76
CA LEU A 158 -22.39 -16.63 -2.76
C LEU A 158 -21.76 -18.02 -2.87
N GLU A 159 -20.42 -18.11 -2.83
CA GLU A 159 -19.71 -19.39 -2.81
C GLU A 159 -20.02 -20.21 -1.54
N GLN A 160 -20.13 -19.53 -0.39
CA GLN A 160 -20.51 -20.16 0.88
C GLN A 160 -21.95 -20.68 0.86
N ILE A 161 -22.95 -19.86 0.49
CA ILE A 161 -24.37 -20.26 0.45
C ILE A 161 -24.58 -21.41 -0.54
N SER A 162 -23.87 -21.38 -1.68
CA SER A 162 -23.99 -22.41 -2.71
C SER A 162 -23.16 -23.66 -2.42
N ASN A 163 -22.38 -23.73 -1.33
CA ASN A 163 -21.40 -24.80 -1.09
C ASN A 163 -20.47 -25.05 -2.31
N GLY A 164 -20.14 -24.00 -3.06
CA GLY A 164 -19.35 -24.08 -4.29
C GLY A 164 -20.02 -24.83 -5.46
N THR A 165 -21.31 -25.19 -5.35
CA THR A 165 -22.04 -25.97 -6.37
C THR A 165 -22.48 -25.14 -7.57
N VAL A 166 -22.71 -23.84 -7.38
CA VAL A 166 -22.99 -22.93 -8.48
C VAL A 166 -21.64 -22.55 -9.08
N ALA A 167 -21.34 -23.10 -10.26
CA ALA A 167 -20.21 -22.61 -11.03
C ALA A 167 -20.49 -21.15 -11.38
N ARG A 168 -19.90 -20.22 -10.63
CA ARG A 168 -19.06 -19.12 -11.08
C ARG A 168 -19.27 -18.55 -12.52
N GLN A 169 -19.37 -19.40 -13.55
CA GLN A 169 -19.65 -19.06 -14.95
C GLN A 169 -21.16 -18.96 -15.31
N HIS A 170 -22.07 -19.35 -14.42
CA HIS A 170 -23.52 -19.45 -14.67
C HIS A 170 -24.29 -18.14 -14.47
N PHE A 171 -23.70 -17.13 -13.82
CA PHE A 171 -24.29 -15.80 -13.70
C PHE A 171 -24.00 -14.99 -14.97
N GLN A 172 -24.75 -15.25 -16.04
CA GLN A 172 -24.68 -14.46 -17.27
C GLN A 172 -25.32 -13.09 -17.06
N ARG A 173 -24.51 -12.07 -16.80
CA ARG A 173 -24.93 -10.66 -16.88
C ARG A 173 -24.50 -10.05 -18.22
N PRO A 174 -25.28 -9.11 -18.78
CA PRO A 174 -24.89 -8.41 -20.01
C PRO A 174 -23.59 -7.64 -19.82
N LYS A 175 -22.68 -7.77 -20.80
CA LYS A 175 -21.32 -7.22 -20.85
C LYS A 175 -21.30 -5.73 -20.49
N ARG A 176 -20.79 -5.35 -19.30
CA ARG A 176 -20.44 -3.96 -18.98
C ARG A 176 -19.13 -3.90 -18.20
N CYS A 177 -18.02 -3.71 -18.92
CA CYS A 177 -16.69 -3.49 -18.35
C CYS A 177 -16.70 -2.27 -17.39
N LEU A 178 -15.58 -2.01 -16.70
CA LEU A 178 -15.29 -0.66 -16.21
C LEU A 178 -15.15 0.29 -17.41
N VAL A 179 -16.28 0.65 -18.00
CA VAL A 179 -16.40 1.61 -19.09
C VAL A 179 -16.53 2.97 -18.41
N GLY A 180 -15.50 3.79 -18.57
CA GLY A 180 -15.59 5.18 -18.15
C GLY A 180 -16.59 5.95 -19.00
N PRO A 181 -16.98 7.14 -18.53
CA PRO A 181 -17.72 8.05 -19.39
C PRO A 181 -16.94 8.34 -20.68
N PRO A 182 -17.64 8.68 -21.78
CA PRO A 182 -16.98 9.16 -22.98
C PRO A 182 -16.13 10.39 -22.67
N CYS A 183 -15.05 10.56 -23.43
CA CYS A 183 -14.16 11.70 -23.25
C CYS A 183 -14.83 12.96 -23.81
N GLU A 184 -15.12 13.93 -22.93
CA GLU A 184 -15.78 15.21 -23.28
C GLU A 184 -15.05 15.97 -24.41
N LYS A 185 -13.72 15.83 -24.47
CA LYS A 185 -12.88 16.36 -25.54
C LYS A 185 -11.98 15.24 -26.05
N GLY A 186 -12.33 14.65 -27.19
CA GLY A 186 -11.55 13.59 -27.84
C GLY A 186 -10.10 13.97 -28.14
N HIS A 187 -9.78 15.28 -28.19
CA HIS A 187 -8.41 15.76 -28.39
C HIS A 187 -8.08 16.93 -27.45
N SER A 188 -7.65 16.60 -26.22
CA SER A 188 -6.97 17.57 -25.35
C SER A 188 -5.49 17.64 -25.70
N ARG A 189 -4.92 18.86 -25.75
CA ARG A 189 -3.47 19.05 -25.96
C ARG A 189 -2.63 18.48 -24.81
N TYR A 190 -3.17 18.44 -23.59
CA TYR A 190 -2.45 18.05 -22.39
C TYR A 190 -3.07 16.83 -21.73
N ARG A 191 -2.21 15.98 -21.15
CA ARG A 191 -2.61 14.80 -20.37
C ARG A 191 -3.36 15.22 -19.12
N ARG A 192 -4.42 14.49 -18.75
CA ARG A 192 -5.05 14.61 -17.43
C ARG A 192 -4.09 14.13 -16.33
N PHE A 193 -4.31 14.58 -15.09
CA PHE A 193 -3.48 14.18 -13.94
C PHE A 193 -3.77 12.76 -13.48
N ASP A 194 -5.00 12.30 -13.62
CA ASP A 194 -5.44 10.96 -13.24
C ASP A 194 -5.23 9.92 -14.35
N GLY A 195 -4.73 10.32 -15.52
CA GLY A 195 -4.52 9.44 -16.68
C GLY A 195 -5.78 9.10 -17.48
N ARG A 196 -6.98 9.58 -17.10
CA ARG A 196 -8.21 9.35 -17.88
C ARG A 196 -8.11 9.97 -19.28
N CYS A 197 -8.80 9.34 -20.23
CA CYS A 197 -8.83 9.76 -21.64
C CYS A 197 -7.47 9.79 -22.33
N ASN A 198 -6.51 8.98 -21.87
CA ASN A 198 -5.32 8.67 -22.66
C ASN A 198 -5.71 7.88 -23.92
N ASN A 199 -6.53 6.84 -23.73
CA ASN A 199 -7.25 6.18 -24.80
C ASN A 199 -8.65 6.79 -24.93
N VAL A 200 -8.99 7.26 -26.13
CA VAL A 200 -10.25 7.97 -26.43
C VAL A 200 -11.30 7.08 -27.06
N GLU A 201 -10.93 5.84 -27.40
CA GLU A 201 -11.84 4.88 -28.00
C GLU A 201 -12.96 4.46 -27.01
N PRO A 202 -14.15 4.11 -27.52
CA PRO A 202 -15.24 3.62 -26.69
C PRO A 202 -14.81 2.46 -25.79
N GLY A 203 -14.93 2.64 -24.47
CA GLY A 203 -14.51 1.64 -23.48
C GLY A 203 -13.08 1.79 -22.95
N GLY A 204 -12.23 2.60 -23.61
CA GLY A 204 -10.83 2.81 -23.23
C GLY A 204 -10.57 3.97 -22.27
N SER A 205 -11.57 4.82 -21.96
CA SER A 205 -11.35 6.10 -21.27
C SER A 205 -10.77 6.02 -19.85
N LEU A 206 -10.86 4.86 -19.18
CA LEU A 206 -10.24 4.62 -17.87
C LEU A 206 -8.96 3.79 -17.93
N TRP A 207 -8.56 3.29 -19.10
CA TRP A 207 -7.40 2.40 -19.21
C TRP A 207 -6.13 3.07 -18.69
N GLY A 208 -5.52 2.46 -17.69
CA GLY A 208 -4.32 2.99 -17.04
C GLY A 208 -4.54 4.26 -16.21
N SER A 209 -5.78 4.69 -15.96
CA SER A 209 -6.04 5.80 -15.05
C SER A 209 -5.79 5.37 -13.60
N ALA A 210 -5.53 6.33 -12.71
CA ALA A 210 -5.57 6.09 -11.28
C ALA A 210 -6.95 5.50 -10.90
N GLY A 211 -6.94 4.48 -10.04
CA GLY A 211 -8.11 3.67 -9.68
C GLY A 211 -8.49 2.56 -10.63
N TYR A 212 -7.86 2.49 -11.80
CA TYR A 212 -8.03 1.35 -12.69
C TYR A 212 -7.34 0.10 -12.10
N PRO A 213 -7.94 -1.10 -12.23
CA PRO A 213 -7.31 -2.33 -11.76
C PRO A 213 -5.98 -2.58 -12.49
N MET A 214 -4.99 -3.08 -11.74
CA MET A 214 -3.79 -3.64 -12.36
C MET A 214 -4.14 -4.93 -13.11
N GLU A 215 -3.38 -5.20 -14.18
CA GLU A 215 -3.52 -6.41 -14.97
C GLU A 215 -2.96 -7.64 -14.26
N ARG A 216 -3.26 -8.79 -14.85
CA ARG A 216 -2.78 -10.10 -14.43
C ARG A 216 -2.12 -10.79 -15.61
N LEU A 217 -0.89 -11.25 -15.42
CA LEU A 217 -0.22 -12.08 -16.43
C LEU A 217 -0.76 -13.51 -16.42
N LEU A 218 -1.20 -13.99 -15.24
CA LEU A 218 -1.78 -15.31 -15.03
C LEU A 218 -3.03 -15.22 -14.16
N PRO A 219 -3.97 -16.19 -14.25
CA PRO A 219 -5.08 -16.29 -13.30
C PRO A 219 -4.57 -16.32 -11.84
N PRO A 220 -5.21 -15.59 -10.90
CA PRO A 220 -4.71 -15.53 -9.54
C PRO A 220 -4.93 -16.83 -8.77
N ALA A 221 -4.02 -17.12 -7.85
CA ALA A 221 -4.07 -18.29 -6.98
C ALA A 221 -4.47 -17.91 -5.55
N TYR A 222 -5.70 -17.41 -5.37
CA TYR A 222 -6.29 -17.18 -4.04
C TYR A 222 -6.68 -18.51 -3.36
N GLY A 223 -6.73 -18.53 -2.03
CA GLY A 223 -7.07 -19.73 -1.26
C GLY A 223 -8.52 -20.18 -1.45
N ASP A 224 -9.43 -19.23 -1.63
CA ASP A 224 -10.82 -19.42 -2.03
C ASP A 224 -11.03 -19.18 -3.53
N GLY A 225 -9.98 -18.90 -4.31
CA GLY A 225 -10.11 -18.49 -5.70
C GLY A 225 -10.81 -17.14 -5.95
N ILE A 226 -11.16 -16.37 -4.91
CA ILE A 226 -11.82 -15.06 -5.01
C ILE A 226 -10.88 -13.98 -4.50
N TRP A 227 -10.55 -14.00 -3.21
CA TRP A 227 -9.80 -12.92 -2.59
C TRP A 227 -8.98 -13.40 -1.39
N ALA A 228 -9.39 -14.46 -0.69
CA ALA A 228 -8.69 -14.95 0.49
C ALA A 228 -7.22 -15.29 0.17
N PRO A 229 -6.25 -14.81 0.98
CA PRO A 229 -4.86 -15.15 0.76
C PRO A 229 -4.64 -16.65 0.79
N ARG A 230 -3.83 -17.15 -0.14
CA ARG A 230 -3.45 -18.56 -0.16
C ARG A 230 -2.54 -18.86 1.03
N ILE A 231 -2.90 -19.87 1.81
CA ILE A 231 -2.14 -20.33 2.99
C ILE A 231 -1.59 -21.76 2.85
N VAL A 232 -2.01 -22.48 1.81
CA VAL A 232 -1.60 -23.88 1.54
C VAL A 232 -0.90 -23.98 0.19
N SER A 233 0.17 -24.78 0.12
CA SER A 233 0.92 -25.10 -1.08
C SER A 233 0.13 -26.03 -2.02
N TYR A 234 0.67 -26.29 -3.22
CA TYR A 234 0.06 -27.24 -4.16
C TYR A 234 0.14 -28.70 -3.65
N THR A 235 1.04 -28.97 -2.69
CA THR A 235 1.19 -30.29 -2.06
C THR A 235 0.31 -30.44 -0.81
N GLY A 236 -0.56 -29.49 -0.51
CA GLY A 236 -1.42 -29.53 0.68
C GLY A 236 -0.73 -29.13 2.00
N ARG A 237 0.51 -28.63 1.98
CA ARG A 237 1.23 -28.20 3.20
C ARG A 237 1.05 -26.70 3.43
N TYR A 238 1.03 -26.25 4.69
CA TYR A 238 1.00 -24.82 4.98
C TYR A 238 2.23 -24.09 4.41
N LEU A 239 2.00 -22.90 3.86
CA LEU A 239 3.07 -22.03 3.39
C LEU A 239 3.86 -21.46 4.58
N PRO A 240 5.20 -21.34 4.47
CA PRO A 240 5.99 -20.66 5.49
C PRO A 240 5.64 -19.18 5.57
N SER A 241 5.82 -18.57 6.73
CA SER A 241 5.59 -17.13 6.88
C SER A 241 6.60 -16.31 6.07
N ALA A 242 6.18 -15.14 5.59
CA ALA A 242 7.06 -14.23 4.87
C ALA A 242 8.30 -13.86 5.70
N ARG A 243 8.16 -13.73 7.04
CA ARG A 243 9.29 -13.49 7.93
C ARG A 243 10.26 -14.68 8.00
N LYS A 244 9.75 -15.91 8.06
CA LYS A 244 10.63 -17.09 8.04
C LYS A 244 11.42 -17.19 6.73
N LEU A 245 10.78 -16.88 5.60
CA LEU A 245 11.48 -16.79 4.32
C LEU A 245 12.52 -15.66 4.31
N SER A 246 12.16 -14.48 4.83
CA SER A 246 13.06 -13.33 4.97
C SER A 246 14.34 -13.70 5.73
N SER A 247 14.23 -14.30 6.92
CA SER A 247 15.41 -14.66 7.72
C SER A 247 16.20 -15.85 7.19
N THR A 248 15.58 -16.73 6.40
CA THR A 248 16.25 -17.95 5.90
C THR A 248 16.91 -17.73 4.54
N LEU A 249 16.32 -16.91 3.65
CA LEU A 249 16.74 -16.79 2.25
C LEU A 249 17.51 -15.50 1.95
N PHE A 250 17.31 -14.44 2.73
CA PHE A 250 17.89 -13.13 2.44
C PHE A 250 18.96 -12.81 3.46
N ALA A 251 20.23 -12.98 3.07
CA ALA A 251 21.37 -12.58 3.88
C ALA A 251 21.62 -11.07 3.76
N ASP A 252 21.99 -10.44 4.87
CA ASP A 252 22.41 -9.04 4.89
C ASP A 252 23.89 -8.94 4.49
N LEU A 253 24.14 -8.78 3.19
CA LEU A 253 25.47 -8.75 2.60
C LEU A 253 25.72 -7.39 1.94
N HIS A 254 26.80 -6.73 2.34
CA HIS A 254 27.26 -5.51 1.68
C HIS A 254 28.13 -5.85 0.47
N HIS A 255 27.55 -5.83 -0.72
CA HIS A 255 28.27 -6.08 -1.97
C HIS A 255 27.98 -4.97 -3.00
N PRO A 256 28.76 -3.87 -3.02
CA PRO A 256 28.52 -2.76 -3.93
C PRO A 256 28.71 -3.17 -5.39
N HIS A 257 27.93 -2.56 -6.28
CA HIS A 257 28.00 -2.84 -7.71
C HIS A 257 29.14 -2.05 -8.36
N ALA A 258 30.05 -2.71 -9.08
CA ALA A 258 31.26 -2.08 -9.63
C ALA A 258 30.99 -0.98 -10.69
N THR A 259 29.85 -1.04 -11.38
CA THR A 259 29.55 -0.14 -12.53
C THR A 259 28.22 0.62 -12.41
N ARG A 260 27.56 0.60 -11.24
CA ARG A 260 26.27 1.28 -11.01
C ARG A 260 26.36 2.08 -9.73
N ASN A 261 25.95 3.34 -9.80
CA ASN A 261 25.90 4.23 -8.64
C ASN A 261 24.51 4.22 -7.99
N VAL A 262 24.38 4.87 -6.84
CA VAL A 262 23.12 4.94 -6.07
C VAL A 262 21.99 5.61 -6.85
N LEU A 263 22.29 6.53 -7.78
CA LEU A 263 21.29 7.17 -8.62
C LEU A 263 20.51 6.16 -9.48
N PHE A 264 21.15 5.06 -9.89
CA PHE A 264 20.47 3.99 -10.63
C PHE A 264 19.34 3.37 -9.80
N MET A 265 19.62 2.99 -8.55
CA MET A 265 18.60 2.48 -7.62
C MET A 265 17.53 3.54 -7.37
N GLN A 266 17.95 4.78 -7.08
CA GLN A 266 17.03 5.83 -6.68
C GLN A 266 16.09 6.28 -7.79
N PHE A 267 16.59 6.36 -9.04
CA PHE A 267 15.78 6.64 -10.21
C PHE A 267 14.78 5.50 -10.47
N GLY A 268 15.19 4.24 -10.27
CA GLY A 268 14.28 3.09 -10.34
C GLY A 268 13.11 3.20 -9.36
N GLN A 269 13.39 3.57 -8.11
CA GLN A 269 12.33 3.80 -7.10
C GLN A 269 11.44 4.99 -7.48
N PHE A 270 12.03 6.12 -7.88
CA PHE A 270 11.29 7.31 -8.31
C PHE A 270 10.36 6.99 -9.49
N LEU A 271 10.86 6.25 -10.49
CA LEU A 271 10.09 5.80 -11.64
C LEU A 271 8.96 4.84 -11.23
N ALA A 272 9.21 3.90 -10.30
CA ALA A 272 8.17 3.01 -9.78
C ALA A 272 7.02 3.76 -9.11
N HIS A 273 7.31 4.90 -8.48
CA HIS A 273 6.30 5.71 -7.82
C HIS A 273 5.37 6.42 -8.82
N ASP A 274 5.82 6.61 -10.06
CA ASP A 274 5.08 7.30 -11.12
C ASP A 274 3.93 6.45 -11.69
N PHE A 275 4.13 5.13 -11.78
CA PHE A 275 3.16 4.23 -12.42
C PHE A 275 2.51 3.20 -11.49
N SER A 276 2.90 3.15 -10.21
CA SER A 276 2.40 2.13 -9.27
C SER A 276 2.32 2.58 -7.82
N ARG A 277 1.11 2.46 -7.24
CA ARG A 277 0.86 2.67 -5.80
C ARG A 277 -0.30 1.81 -5.31
N ASN A 278 -0.02 0.73 -4.60
CA ASN A 278 -1.08 -0.03 -3.93
C ASN A 278 -1.64 0.76 -2.74
N LYS A 279 -2.96 0.94 -2.67
CA LYS A 279 -3.65 1.47 -1.48
C LYS A 279 -3.98 0.30 -0.55
N ALA A 280 -3.72 0.43 0.74
CA ALA A 280 -4.16 -0.56 1.73
C ALA A 280 -5.65 -0.38 2.02
N ILE A 281 -6.32 -1.44 2.48
CA ILE A 281 -7.68 -1.32 3.02
C ILE A 281 -7.59 -0.70 4.41
N GLU A 282 -8.38 0.34 4.63
CA GLU A 282 -8.47 1.06 5.90
C GLU A 282 -9.50 0.39 6.81
N THR A 283 -9.22 0.31 8.12
CA THR A 283 -10.05 -0.42 9.09
C THR A 283 -9.94 0.16 10.50
N LYS A 284 -10.94 -0.07 11.37
CA LYS A 284 -10.92 0.30 12.81
C LYS A 284 -9.72 -0.27 13.58
N THR A 285 -9.33 -1.50 13.28
CA THR A 285 -8.44 -2.28 14.15
C THR A 285 -7.12 -2.59 13.46
N LYS A 286 -6.04 -2.55 14.23
CA LYS A 286 -4.75 -3.13 13.79
C LYS A 286 -4.85 -4.65 13.81
N CYS A 287 -4.07 -5.28 12.94
CA CYS A 287 -3.97 -6.74 12.91
C CYS A 287 -3.23 -7.37 14.09
N CYS A 288 -2.32 -6.61 14.71
CA CYS A 288 -1.50 -7.09 15.82
C CYS A 288 -1.78 -6.24 17.05
N THR A 289 -1.62 -6.85 18.22
CA THR A 289 -1.60 -6.13 19.49
C THR A 289 -0.56 -5.02 19.44
N GLU A 290 -0.72 -3.97 20.25
CA GLU A 290 0.19 -2.82 20.21
C GLU A 290 1.65 -3.23 20.46
N ASP A 291 1.85 -4.19 21.36
CA ASP A 291 3.14 -4.79 21.69
C ASP A 291 3.62 -5.85 20.68
N GLY A 292 2.84 -6.16 19.64
CA GLY A 292 3.18 -7.14 18.61
C GLY A 292 3.26 -8.59 19.11
N SER A 293 2.84 -8.87 20.35
CA SER A 293 2.91 -10.21 20.96
C SER A 293 1.89 -11.19 20.39
N GLY A 294 0.86 -10.70 19.71
CA GLY A 294 -0.15 -11.55 19.10
C GLY A 294 -1.02 -10.83 18.07
N ARG A 295 -1.90 -11.61 17.43
CA ARG A 295 -2.96 -11.09 16.57
C ARG A 295 -4.11 -10.57 17.44
N VAL A 296 -4.71 -9.45 17.06
CA VAL A 296 -5.94 -8.96 17.71
C VAL A 296 -7.09 -9.94 17.44
N LYS A 297 -7.88 -10.30 18.47
CA LYS A 297 -8.95 -11.28 18.36
C LYS A 297 -10.02 -10.85 17.35
N ASP A 298 -10.45 -9.59 17.44
CA ASP A 298 -11.47 -8.99 16.56
C ASP A 298 -10.85 -8.18 15.41
N ALA A 299 -9.73 -8.66 14.87
CA ALA A 299 -9.06 -8.03 13.75
C ALA A 299 -9.97 -8.03 12.51
N SER A 300 -10.02 -6.91 11.79
CA SER A 300 -10.79 -6.79 10.54
C SER A 300 -10.43 -7.89 9.53
N PRO A 301 -11.35 -8.34 8.65
CA PRO A 301 -11.02 -9.35 7.64
C PRO A 301 -10.05 -8.83 6.55
N ALA A 302 -9.74 -7.52 6.52
CA ALA A 302 -8.61 -6.98 5.75
C ALA A 302 -7.22 -7.37 6.31
N CYS A 303 -7.16 -7.90 7.53
CA CYS A 303 -5.90 -8.20 8.20
C CYS A 303 -5.21 -9.46 7.66
N MET A 304 -3.96 -9.30 7.25
CA MET A 304 -3.06 -10.38 6.85
C MET A 304 -1.72 -10.26 7.61
N PRO A 305 -1.73 -10.32 8.95
CA PRO A 305 -0.52 -10.15 9.75
C PRO A 305 0.51 -11.22 9.40
N ILE A 306 1.80 -10.85 9.48
CA ILE A 306 2.91 -11.76 9.21
C ILE A 306 3.33 -12.40 10.55
N PRO A 307 3.15 -13.72 10.73
CA PRO A 307 3.51 -14.38 11.96
C PRO A 307 5.03 -14.54 12.09
N VAL A 308 5.54 -14.31 13.29
CA VAL A 308 6.94 -14.46 13.67
C VAL A 308 7.12 -15.70 14.52
N SER A 309 8.10 -16.53 14.14
CA SER A 309 8.41 -17.78 14.85
C SER A 309 9.06 -17.52 16.21
N SER A 310 8.94 -18.48 17.14
CA SER A 310 9.72 -18.48 18.39
C SER A 310 11.22 -18.55 18.17
N GLY A 311 11.65 -19.16 17.06
CA GLY A 311 13.06 -19.21 16.66
C GLY A 311 13.44 -18.11 15.68
N ASP A 312 12.76 -16.95 15.69
CA ASP A 312 13.20 -15.80 14.91
C ASP A 312 14.39 -15.12 15.58
N ASP A 313 15.49 -14.94 14.87
CA ASP A 313 16.74 -14.46 15.47
C ASP A 313 16.67 -13.01 15.97
N PHE A 314 15.67 -12.22 15.60
CA PHE A 314 15.58 -10.80 15.99
C PHE A 314 14.29 -10.48 16.75
N TYR A 315 13.13 -10.64 16.12
CA TYR A 315 11.85 -10.24 16.70
C TYR A 315 11.47 -11.08 17.92
N SER A 316 11.85 -12.35 17.96
CA SER A 316 11.50 -13.23 19.10
C SER A 316 12.19 -12.78 20.39
N GLN A 317 13.41 -12.23 20.30
CA GLN A 317 14.16 -11.69 21.44
C GLN A 317 13.44 -10.52 22.12
N HIS A 318 12.55 -9.85 21.38
CA HIS A 318 11.75 -8.73 21.86
C HIS A 318 10.29 -9.13 22.12
N GLY A 319 9.97 -10.43 22.11
CA GLY A 319 8.61 -10.92 22.35
C GLY A 319 7.61 -10.62 21.23
N VAL A 320 8.08 -10.18 20.05
CA VAL A 320 7.21 -9.90 18.89
C VAL A 320 6.89 -11.20 18.17
N ARG A 321 5.59 -11.47 18.01
CA ARG A 321 5.03 -12.65 17.33
C ARG A 321 4.16 -12.31 16.12
N CYS A 322 3.81 -11.03 15.96
CA CYS A 322 2.91 -10.55 14.93
C CYS A 322 3.45 -9.24 14.33
N ILE A 323 3.68 -9.22 13.03
CA ILE A 323 4.00 -8.01 12.28
C ILE A 323 2.73 -7.55 11.57
N HIS A 324 2.33 -6.30 11.84
CA HIS A 324 1.12 -5.71 11.27
C HIS A 324 1.23 -5.62 9.74
N PHE A 325 0.21 -6.11 9.03
CA PHE A 325 0.12 -6.02 7.58
C PHE A 325 -1.34 -6.06 7.13
N MET A 326 -1.71 -5.09 6.29
CA MET A 326 -3.05 -4.92 5.74
C MET A 326 -3.08 -5.35 4.27
N ARG A 327 -4.19 -5.94 3.85
CA ARG A 327 -4.41 -6.30 2.45
C ARG A 327 -4.61 -5.04 1.60
N ALA A 328 -4.19 -5.13 0.35
CA ALA A 328 -4.39 -4.06 -0.63
C ALA A 328 -5.87 -3.96 -1.04
N ALA A 329 -6.32 -2.73 -1.26
CA ALA A 329 -7.63 -2.40 -1.81
C ALA A 329 -7.80 -3.01 -3.19
N VAL A 330 -9.03 -3.41 -3.49
CA VAL A 330 -9.42 -4.02 -4.75
C VAL A 330 -10.30 -3.06 -5.55
N ALA A 331 -10.13 -3.06 -6.86
CA ALA A 331 -11.00 -2.32 -7.77
C ALA A 331 -12.40 -2.97 -7.79
N PRO A 332 -13.47 -2.19 -8.04
CA PRO A 332 -14.75 -2.76 -8.41
C PRO A 332 -14.63 -3.50 -9.74
N MET A 333 -15.03 -4.75 -9.71
CA MET A 333 -15.00 -5.73 -10.78
C MET A 333 -16.43 -5.97 -11.28
N ARG A 334 -16.83 -5.21 -12.29
CA ARG A 334 -18.07 -5.48 -13.04
C ARG A 334 -17.81 -6.31 -14.31
N GLU A 335 -16.89 -7.25 -14.26
CA GLU A 335 -16.41 -7.92 -15.49
C GLU A 335 -17.42 -8.89 -16.13
N CYS A 336 -17.25 -9.02 -17.45
CA CYS A 336 -18.27 -9.38 -18.43
C CYS A 336 -18.37 -10.87 -18.77
N GLU A 337 -17.38 -11.71 -18.44
CA GLU A 337 -17.37 -13.12 -18.85
C GLU A 337 -16.69 -14.02 -17.80
N GLY A 338 -16.63 -13.60 -16.53
CA GLY A 338 -15.93 -14.38 -15.52
C GLY A 338 -16.19 -13.98 -14.09
N VAL A 339 -15.74 -14.86 -13.20
CA VAL A 339 -15.81 -14.73 -11.75
C VAL A 339 -14.86 -13.63 -11.32
N GLY A 340 -15.39 -12.63 -10.63
CA GLY A 340 -14.58 -11.57 -10.06
C GLY A 340 -13.68 -12.10 -8.96
N HIS A 341 -12.42 -12.34 -9.28
CA HIS A 341 -11.37 -12.42 -8.28
C HIS A 341 -10.88 -11.00 -7.95
N GLY A 342 -10.30 -10.81 -6.77
CA GLY A 342 -9.81 -9.51 -6.35
C GLY A 342 -8.66 -9.04 -7.23
N ARG A 343 -8.87 -7.93 -7.95
CA ARG A 343 -7.83 -7.19 -8.66
C ARG A 343 -7.50 -5.92 -7.88
N GLN A 344 -6.24 -5.73 -7.53
CA GLN A 344 -5.83 -4.54 -6.79
C GLN A 344 -5.84 -3.32 -7.71
N LEU A 345 -6.30 -2.19 -7.17
CA LEU A 345 -6.23 -0.90 -7.85
C LEU A 345 -4.88 -0.22 -7.61
N SER A 346 -4.51 0.69 -8.52
CA SER A 346 -3.41 1.63 -8.31
C SER A 346 -3.94 3.00 -7.89
N GLY A 347 -3.31 3.64 -6.91
CA GLY A 347 -3.58 5.03 -6.51
C GLY A 347 -2.88 6.08 -7.35
N VAL A 348 -2.16 5.66 -8.39
CA VAL A 348 -1.55 6.53 -9.40
C VAL A 348 -1.90 6.00 -10.80
N SER A 349 -1.75 6.83 -11.83
CA SER A 349 -1.89 6.39 -13.21
C SER A 349 -0.85 5.29 -13.52
N HIS A 350 -1.07 4.49 -14.56
CA HIS A 350 -0.16 3.44 -15.01
C HIS A 350 0.86 3.94 -16.04
N PHE A 351 0.93 5.25 -16.27
CA PHE A 351 1.80 5.88 -17.26
C PHE A 351 3.05 6.46 -16.62
N ILE A 352 4.11 6.63 -17.42
CA ILE A 352 5.24 7.49 -17.06
C ILE A 352 4.82 8.92 -17.45
N ASP A 353 4.15 9.63 -16.56
CA ASP A 353 3.54 10.94 -16.80
C ASP A 353 3.88 12.00 -15.73
N GLY A 354 4.87 11.70 -14.88
CA GLY A 354 5.33 12.60 -13.84
C GLY A 354 4.32 12.81 -12.71
N SER A 355 3.36 11.91 -12.51
CA SER A 355 2.47 11.89 -11.34
C SER A 355 3.24 12.03 -10.01
N ALA A 356 4.46 11.48 -9.91
CA ALA A 356 5.33 11.64 -8.75
C ALA A 356 5.75 13.10 -8.47
N ILE A 357 5.69 13.97 -9.49
CA ILE A 357 6.03 15.40 -9.41
C ILE A 357 4.76 16.24 -9.32
N TYR A 358 3.76 15.93 -10.16
CA TYR A 358 2.60 16.79 -10.42
C TYR A 358 1.34 16.37 -9.67
N GLY A 359 1.35 15.21 -9.01
CA GLY A 359 0.18 14.63 -8.38
C GLY A 359 -0.77 13.96 -9.38
N THR A 360 -1.81 13.33 -8.84
CA THR A 360 -2.77 12.54 -9.62
C THR A 360 -4.13 13.20 -9.76
N SER A 361 -4.38 14.31 -9.05
CA SER A 361 -5.62 15.08 -9.12
C SER A 361 -5.37 16.54 -9.50
N SER A 362 -6.37 17.18 -10.10
CA SER A 362 -6.32 18.63 -10.38
C SER A 362 -6.17 19.46 -9.11
N LYS A 363 -6.74 19.00 -7.98
CA LYS A 363 -6.63 19.66 -6.67
C LYS A 363 -5.18 19.60 -6.17
N GLN A 364 -4.58 18.41 -6.13
CA GLN A 364 -3.20 18.23 -5.70
C GLN A 364 -2.24 19.01 -6.61
N ALA A 365 -2.44 18.95 -7.93
CA ALA A 365 -1.65 19.71 -8.88
C ALA A 365 -1.80 21.24 -8.68
N HIS A 366 -2.98 21.72 -8.32
CA HIS A 366 -3.21 23.12 -7.95
C HIS A 366 -2.44 23.48 -6.68
N GLU A 367 -2.53 22.67 -5.63
CA GLU A 367 -1.82 22.90 -4.36
C GLU A 367 -0.29 22.92 -4.52
N LEU A 368 0.25 22.15 -5.45
CA LEU A 368 1.68 22.10 -5.75
C LEU A 368 2.18 23.28 -6.60
N ARG A 369 1.28 24.09 -7.20
CA ARG A 369 1.64 25.20 -8.11
C ARG A 369 1.83 26.51 -7.39
N ALA A 370 2.84 27.28 -7.82
CA ALA A 370 3.04 28.65 -7.34
C ALA A 370 1.98 29.62 -7.90
N HIS A 371 1.31 29.25 -8.99
CA HIS A 371 0.40 30.11 -9.77
C HIS A 371 1.07 31.40 -10.28
N GLU A 372 2.38 31.33 -10.47
CA GLU A 372 3.19 32.44 -10.95
C GLU A 372 4.26 31.95 -11.94
N GLY A 373 4.16 32.40 -13.19
CA GLY A 373 5.13 32.08 -14.25
C GLY A 373 5.17 30.60 -14.63
N GLY A 374 4.09 29.85 -14.38
CA GLY A 374 3.96 28.42 -14.66
C GLY A 374 4.73 27.51 -13.70
N ARG A 375 5.21 28.03 -12.56
CA ARG A 375 6.12 27.30 -11.65
C ARG A 375 5.39 26.42 -10.63
N LEU A 376 6.11 25.44 -10.11
CA LEU A 376 5.78 24.73 -8.87
C LEU A 376 6.19 25.56 -7.65
N LYS A 377 5.46 25.39 -6.54
CA LYS A 377 5.85 25.95 -5.24
C LYS A 377 7.20 25.38 -4.86
N SER A 378 8.04 26.22 -4.27
CA SER A 378 9.36 25.82 -3.78
C SER A 378 9.79 26.73 -2.64
N LEU A 379 10.56 26.18 -1.71
CA LEU A 379 11.23 26.95 -0.68
C LEU A 379 12.61 27.37 -1.18
N PHE A 380 12.86 28.67 -1.18
CA PHE A 380 14.17 29.20 -1.56
C PHE A 380 15.13 29.17 -0.37
N HIS A 381 16.15 28.32 -0.43
CA HIS A 381 17.17 28.23 0.60
C HIS A 381 18.20 29.36 0.43
N ARG A 382 18.04 30.45 1.19
CA ARG A 382 18.86 31.67 1.07
C ARG A 382 20.36 31.44 1.08
N ARG A 383 20.88 30.54 1.93
CA ARG A 383 22.33 30.26 2.05
C ARG A 383 22.94 29.53 0.85
N PHE A 384 22.15 28.69 0.18
CA PHE A 384 22.64 27.82 -0.90
C PHE A 384 22.10 28.27 -2.27
N HIS A 385 21.34 29.37 -2.31
CA HIS A 385 20.69 29.91 -3.49
C HIS A 385 19.92 28.87 -4.32
N ASN A 386 19.30 27.92 -3.64
CA ASN A 386 18.73 26.72 -4.25
C ASN A 386 17.27 26.51 -3.85
N GLU A 387 16.47 25.92 -4.75
CA GLU A 387 15.06 25.60 -4.52
C GLU A 387 14.92 24.20 -3.88
N LEU A 388 14.11 24.09 -2.83
CA LEU A 388 13.67 22.83 -2.24
C LEU A 388 12.16 22.69 -2.46
N PRO A 389 11.60 21.47 -2.42
CA PRO A 389 10.16 21.31 -2.35
C PRO A 389 9.58 22.04 -1.13
N PRO A 390 8.30 22.44 -1.16
CA PRO A 390 7.64 23.01 0.01
C PRO A 390 7.58 22.00 1.15
N LEU A 391 7.51 22.50 2.40
CA LEU A 391 7.29 21.63 3.55
C LEU A 391 5.85 21.16 3.56
N ASP A 392 5.67 19.87 3.85
CA ASP A 392 4.38 19.34 4.21
C ASP A 392 4.07 19.69 5.66
N ARG A 393 3.00 20.45 5.86
CA ARG A 393 2.54 20.92 7.19
C ARG A 393 1.29 20.18 7.66
N THR A 394 0.84 19.18 6.90
CA THR A 394 -0.28 18.34 7.34
C THR A 394 0.13 17.58 8.60
N LYS A 395 -0.83 17.39 9.51
CA LYS A 395 -0.61 16.62 10.73
C LYS A 395 -0.19 15.21 10.31
N ASP A 396 0.90 14.72 10.89
CA ASP A 396 1.44 13.38 10.60
C ASP A 396 1.90 13.13 9.14
N ALA A 397 2.20 14.20 8.38
CA ALA A 397 2.92 14.11 7.09
C ALA A 397 4.26 13.37 7.21
N CYS A 398 4.82 13.43 8.41
CA CYS A 398 6.09 12.84 8.79
C CYS A 398 5.90 11.67 9.73
N ASP A 399 6.81 10.70 9.60
CA ASP A 399 7.03 9.73 10.66
C ASP A 399 7.35 10.47 11.97
N PRO A 400 6.90 9.99 13.15
CA PRO A 400 7.08 10.64 14.47
C PRO A 400 8.52 10.93 14.93
N GLY A 401 9.53 10.69 14.10
CA GLY A 401 10.93 11.05 14.33
C GLY A 401 11.58 11.89 13.23
N ALA A 402 10.84 12.30 12.20
CA ALA A 402 11.34 13.21 11.18
C ALA A 402 11.01 14.66 11.57
N GLU A 403 12.01 15.53 11.50
CA GLU A 403 11.84 16.96 11.80
C GLU A 403 11.08 17.72 10.71
N MET A 404 11.19 17.25 9.47
CA MET A 404 10.62 17.91 8.29
C MET A 404 10.31 16.90 7.20
N CYS A 405 9.20 17.14 6.49
CA CYS A 405 8.82 16.40 5.29
C CYS A 405 8.48 17.38 4.19
N PHE A 406 8.65 16.91 2.97
CA PHE A 406 8.43 17.67 1.77
C PHE A 406 7.12 17.27 1.11
N LEU A 407 6.36 18.29 0.70
CA LEU A 407 5.15 18.13 -0.08
C LEU A 407 5.53 18.00 -1.56
N THR A 408 5.16 16.88 -2.17
CA THR A 408 5.40 16.57 -3.59
C THR A 408 4.16 15.89 -4.21
N GLY A 409 4.22 15.51 -5.49
CA GLY A 409 3.17 14.75 -6.15
C GLY A 409 2.94 13.35 -5.56
N ASP A 410 3.94 12.79 -4.86
CA ASP A 410 3.85 11.47 -4.23
C ASP A 410 4.24 11.51 -2.75
N GLY A 411 3.33 11.04 -1.90
CA GLY A 411 3.51 11.04 -0.44
C GLY A 411 4.64 10.13 0.06
N ARG A 412 5.19 9.24 -0.78
CA ARG A 412 6.32 8.37 -0.41
C ARG A 412 7.68 9.02 -0.67
N SER A 413 7.71 10.25 -1.21
CA SER A 413 8.94 11.00 -1.48
C SER A 413 9.88 11.13 -0.26
N ASN A 414 9.31 11.16 0.95
CA ASN A 414 10.05 11.32 2.22
C ASN A 414 10.62 10.01 2.80
N GLN A 415 10.50 8.87 2.10
CA GLN A 415 11.01 7.58 2.58
C GLN A 415 12.53 7.54 2.74
N LEU A 416 13.26 8.22 1.86
CA LEU A 416 14.72 8.28 1.86
C LEU A 416 15.16 9.69 1.43
N ILE A 417 16.21 10.23 2.04
CA ILE A 417 16.74 11.55 1.67
C ILE A 417 17.23 11.60 0.22
N SER A 418 17.76 10.49 -0.30
CA SER A 418 18.16 10.35 -1.70
C SER A 418 16.96 10.42 -2.65
N LEU A 419 15.78 9.95 -2.24
CA LEU A 419 14.55 10.07 -3.04
C LEU A 419 14.09 11.53 -3.11
N VAL A 420 14.10 12.24 -1.98
CA VAL A 420 13.82 13.68 -1.91
C VAL A 420 14.75 14.47 -2.85
N ALA A 421 16.02 14.09 -2.95
CA ALA A 421 16.97 14.74 -3.87
C ALA A 421 16.54 14.61 -5.34
N VAL A 422 16.03 13.44 -5.76
CA VAL A 422 15.51 13.24 -7.13
C VAL A 422 14.22 14.03 -7.37
N HIS A 423 13.29 14.05 -6.42
CA HIS A 423 12.10 14.92 -6.51
C HIS A 423 12.49 16.41 -6.63
N THR A 424 13.48 16.84 -5.85
CA THR A 424 14.01 18.22 -5.88
C THR A 424 14.60 18.55 -7.25
N LEU A 425 15.33 17.61 -7.86
CA LEU A 425 15.92 17.79 -9.18
C LEU A 425 14.84 18.05 -10.25
N PHE A 426 13.78 17.26 -10.29
CA PHE A 426 12.71 17.44 -11.28
C PHE A 426 11.82 18.66 -11.00
N LEU A 427 11.64 19.04 -9.74
CA LEU A 427 11.01 20.32 -9.39
C LEU A 427 11.81 21.50 -9.95
N ARG A 428 13.13 21.49 -9.75
CA ARG A 428 14.02 22.54 -10.28
C ARG A 428 14.00 22.57 -11.80
N GLU A 429 14.01 21.41 -12.46
CA GLU A 429 13.95 21.35 -13.92
C GLU A 429 12.64 21.93 -14.46
N HIS A 430 11.49 21.61 -13.83
CA HIS A 430 10.22 22.22 -14.19
C HIS A 430 10.28 23.76 -14.05
N ASN A 431 10.76 24.27 -12.91
CA ASN A 431 10.84 25.72 -12.69
C ASN A 431 11.85 26.41 -13.64
N ARG A 432 12.95 25.73 -14.01
CA ARG A 432 13.91 26.21 -15.01
C ARG A 432 13.25 26.31 -16.39
N LEU A 433 12.52 25.29 -16.81
CA LEU A 433 11.79 25.26 -18.08
C LEU A 433 10.70 26.33 -18.13
N ALA A 434 9.89 26.46 -17.08
CA ALA A 434 8.82 27.45 -17.00
C ALA A 434 9.36 28.89 -17.16
N ARG A 435 10.44 29.24 -16.43
CA ARG A 435 11.14 30.54 -16.59
C ARG A 435 11.62 30.77 -18.02
N ARG A 436 12.22 29.75 -18.64
CA ARG A 436 12.75 29.89 -20.00
C ARG A 436 11.64 30.02 -21.04
N LEU A 437 10.56 29.24 -20.90
CA LEU A 437 9.39 29.33 -21.77
C LEU A 437 8.70 30.69 -21.65
N GLN A 438 8.65 31.28 -20.45
CA GLN A 438 8.11 32.62 -20.24
C GLN A 438 8.93 33.69 -20.95
N GLN A 439 10.27 33.59 -20.93
CA GLN A 439 11.15 34.51 -21.66
C GLN A 439 10.95 34.40 -23.18
N LEU A 440 10.80 33.18 -23.69
CA LEU A 440 10.60 32.92 -25.12
C LEU A 440 9.18 33.29 -25.58
N ASN A 441 8.20 33.11 -24.71
CA ASN A 441 6.78 33.35 -24.99
C ASN A 441 6.16 34.24 -23.90
N PRO A 442 6.48 35.56 -23.86
CA PRO A 442 5.97 36.46 -22.83
C PRO A 442 4.43 36.57 -22.79
N HIS A 443 3.77 36.20 -23.90
CA HIS A 443 2.32 36.22 -24.06
C HIS A 443 1.61 34.97 -23.50
N TRP A 444 2.35 33.93 -23.07
CA TRP A 444 1.74 32.73 -22.51
C TRP A 444 1.25 32.95 -21.07
N SER A 445 0.05 32.42 -20.79
CA SER A 445 -0.51 32.42 -19.44
C SER A 445 0.23 31.47 -18.49
N ASP A 446 0.09 31.68 -17.19
CA ASP A 446 0.62 30.77 -16.14
C ASP A 446 0.25 29.31 -16.40
N GLY A 447 -1.02 29.05 -16.74
CA GLY A 447 -1.50 27.70 -17.04
C GLY A 447 -0.84 27.07 -18.27
N THR A 448 -0.57 27.87 -19.30
CA THR A 448 0.10 27.39 -20.52
C THR A 448 1.56 27.06 -20.23
N LEU A 449 2.26 27.95 -19.52
CA LEU A 449 3.65 27.75 -19.11
C LEU A 449 3.81 26.48 -18.27
N TYR A 450 2.91 26.29 -17.28
CA TYR A 450 2.91 25.10 -16.43
C TYR A 450 2.72 23.81 -17.25
N GLN A 451 1.72 23.78 -18.15
CA GLN A 451 1.43 22.57 -18.93
C GLN A 451 2.52 22.23 -19.94
N GLU A 452 3.14 23.24 -20.59
CA GLU A 452 4.26 23.01 -21.51
C GLU A 452 5.53 22.59 -20.76
N ALA A 453 5.84 23.21 -19.62
CA ALA A 453 6.95 22.76 -18.77
C ALA A 453 6.73 21.32 -18.27
N ARG A 454 5.52 21.00 -17.79
CA ARG A 454 5.12 19.62 -17.43
C ARG A 454 5.29 18.66 -18.59
N ARG A 455 4.81 19.01 -19.79
CA ARG A 455 4.92 18.16 -20.99
C ARG A 455 6.37 17.84 -21.35
N ILE A 456 7.27 18.81 -21.24
CA ILE A 456 8.70 18.62 -21.52
C ILE A 456 9.35 17.72 -20.47
N VAL A 457 9.07 17.94 -19.18
CA VAL A 457 9.61 17.09 -18.09
C VAL A 457 9.13 15.65 -18.23
N ILE A 458 7.87 15.42 -18.60
CA ILE A 458 7.35 14.07 -18.89
C ILE A 458 8.14 13.42 -20.02
N ALA A 459 8.41 14.16 -21.10
CA ALA A 459 9.22 13.65 -22.21
C ALA A 459 10.66 13.33 -21.76
N GLN A 460 11.27 14.15 -20.91
CA GLN A 460 12.58 13.87 -20.32
C GLN A 460 12.56 12.59 -19.47
N LEU A 461 11.53 12.41 -18.64
CA LEU A 461 11.36 11.19 -17.82
C LEU A 461 11.26 9.93 -18.68
N GLN A 462 10.41 9.96 -19.71
CA GLN A 462 10.26 8.85 -20.65
C GLN A 462 11.57 8.57 -21.40
N HIS A 463 12.27 9.63 -21.83
CA HIS A 463 13.55 9.50 -22.52
C HIS A 463 14.63 8.84 -21.63
N ILE A 464 14.77 9.28 -20.38
CA ILE A 464 15.73 8.69 -19.43
C ILE A 464 15.31 7.24 -19.11
N ALA A 465 14.01 6.98 -18.91
CA ALA A 465 13.51 5.65 -18.60
C ALA A 465 13.86 4.63 -19.70
N PHE A 466 13.57 4.92 -20.97
CA PHE A 466 13.80 3.99 -22.09
C PHE A 466 15.22 4.06 -22.65
N GLY A 467 15.86 5.22 -22.65
CA GLY A 467 17.20 5.43 -23.22
C GLY A 467 18.34 5.05 -22.28
N GLU A 468 18.17 5.23 -20.97
CA GLU A 468 19.28 5.12 -20.02
C GLU A 468 19.07 4.10 -18.91
N TYR A 469 17.85 4.00 -18.37
CA TYR A 469 17.56 3.12 -17.23
C TYR A 469 17.24 1.70 -17.69
N LEU A 470 16.19 1.53 -18.51
CA LEU A 470 15.69 0.22 -18.93
C LEU A 470 16.75 -0.65 -19.61
N PRO A 471 17.61 -0.13 -20.52
CA PRO A 471 18.68 -0.93 -21.14
C PRO A 471 19.69 -1.48 -20.13
N LYS A 472 19.90 -0.78 -19.00
CA LYS A 472 20.79 -1.24 -17.93
C LYS A 472 20.12 -2.27 -17.01
N VAL A 473 18.79 -2.33 -16.99
CA VAL A 473 18.00 -3.31 -16.22
C VAL A 473 17.85 -4.61 -17.01
N VAL A 474 17.34 -4.54 -18.24
CA VAL A 474 17.01 -5.75 -19.03
C VAL A 474 18.13 -6.15 -19.99
N GLY A 475 19.07 -5.25 -20.29
CA GLY A 475 20.17 -5.53 -21.22
C GLY A 475 19.78 -5.37 -22.70
N PRO A 476 20.79 -5.25 -23.59
CA PRO A 476 20.58 -4.88 -25.00
C PRO A 476 19.75 -5.91 -25.79
N ARG A 477 19.84 -7.20 -25.44
CA ARG A 477 19.07 -8.26 -26.10
C ARG A 477 17.57 -8.04 -26.02
N TYR A 478 17.07 -7.70 -24.83
CA TYR A 478 15.63 -7.50 -24.63
C TYR A 478 15.16 -6.14 -25.17
N ILE A 479 16.00 -5.11 -25.13
CA ILE A 479 15.69 -3.84 -25.80
C ILE A 479 15.49 -4.05 -27.30
N ALA A 480 16.37 -4.81 -27.95
CA ALA A 480 16.24 -5.13 -29.38
C ALA A 480 15.02 -6.02 -29.67
N LEU A 481 14.81 -7.09 -28.88
CA LEU A 481 13.70 -8.04 -29.05
C LEU A 481 12.34 -7.34 -29.00
N TYR A 482 12.16 -6.44 -28.04
CA TYR A 482 10.89 -5.72 -27.82
C TYR A 482 10.84 -4.35 -28.50
N ARG A 483 11.84 -4.00 -29.33
CA ARG A 483 11.93 -2.72 -30.06
C ARG A 483 11.79 -1.49 -29.15
N LEU A 484 12.42 -1.55 -27.97
CA LEU A 484 12.33 -0.51 -26.92
C LEU A 484 13.38 0.60 -27.09
N HIS A 485 13.98 0.70 -28.27
CA HIS A 485 14.95 1.74 -28.58
C HIS A 485 14.25 3.10 -28.74
N LEU A 486 14.96 4.15 -28.35
CA LEU A 486 14.51 5.50 -28.67
C LEU A 486 14.45 5.69 -30.19
N PRO A 487 13.47 6.46 -30.71
CA PRO A 487 13.45 6.86 -32.10
C PRO A 487 14.74 7.58 -32.49
N THR A 488 15.14 7.45 -33.75
CA THR A 488 16.26 8.22 -34.30
C THR A 488 16.00 9.72 -34.12
N ALA A 489 17.04 10.50 -33.81
CA ALA A 489 16.90 11.94 -33.65
C ALA A 489 16.18 12.57 -34.86
N GLY A 490 15.15 13.38 -34.59
CA GLY A 490 14.32 14.00 -35.63
C GLY A 490 13.15 13.15 -36.14
N THR A 491 12.95 11.94 -35.62
CA THR A 491 11.81 11.07 -35.96
C THR A 491 10.82 10.95 -34.80
N TYR A 492 9.59 10.54 -35.13
CA TYR A 492 8.55 10.22 -34.16
C TYR A 492 8.36 8.72 -34.03
N SER A 493 7.92 8.28 -32.86
CA SER A 493 7.46 6.91 -32.65
C SER A 493 6.05 6.73 -33.23
N GLU A 494 5.84 5.64 -33.95
CA GLU A 494 4.51 5.17 -34.39
C GLU A 494 3.95 4.08 -33.46
N PHE A 495 4.51 3.89 -32.26
CA PHE A 495 4.14 2.82 -31.34
C PHE A 495 2.80 3.02 -30.62
N TYR A 496 2.08 4.12 -30.85
CA TYR A 496 0.75 4.28 -30.26
C TYR A 496 -0.23 3.34 -30.96
N ASP A 497 -0.74 2.37 -30.21
CA ASP A 497 -1.80 1.46 -30.62
C ASP A 497 -2.94 1.53 -29.59
N TYR A 498 -4.13 1.93 -30.05
CA TYR A 498 -5.31 2.10 -29.21
C TYR A 498 -5.90 0.76 -28.72
N HIS A 499 -5.48 -0.38 -29.27
CA HIS A 499 -5.83 -1.71 -28.76
C HIS A 499 -4.93 -2.17 -27.62
N THR A 500 -3.82 -1.47 -27.38
CA THR A 500 -2.88 -1.84 -26.30
C THR A 500 -3.40 -1.34 -24.95
N ASN A 501 -3.67 -2.26 -24.02
CA ASN A 501 -3.99 -1.93 -22.64
C ASN A 501 -2.70 -1.48 -21.92
N PRO A 502 -2.60 -0.22 -21.45
CA PRO A 502 -1.40 0.33 -20.83
C PRO A 502 -1.25 -0.05 -19.35
N SER A 503 -2.18 -0.83 -18.80
CA SER A 503 -2.23 -1.10 -17.38
C SER A 503 -1.06 -1.97 -16.91
N VAL A 504 -0.37 -1.52 -15.86
CA VAL A 504 0.70 -2.31 -15.24
C VAL A 504 0.13 -3.58 -14.61
N SER A 505 0.88 -4.68 -14.68
CA SER A 505 0.47 -5.94 -14.04
C SER A 505 0.86 -5.97 -12.57
N SER A 506 0.08 -6.66 -11.73
CA SER A 506 0.46 -6.80 -10.31
C SER A 506 1.72 -7.63 -10.10
N GLU A 507 2.00 -8.60 -10.98
CA GLU A 507 3.25 -9.36 -10.95
C GLU A 507 4.45 -8.43 -11.15
N PHE A 508 4.31 -7.42 -12.03
CA PHE A 508 5.35 -6.42 -12.24
C PHE A 508 5.51 -5.49 -11.02
N THR A 509 4.41 -4.94 -10.49
CA THR A 509 4.48 -3.92 -9.43
C THR A 509 4.80 -4.46 -8.04
N VAL A 510 4.36 -5.69 -7.73
CA VAL A 510 4.51 -6.31 -6.40
C VAL A 510 5.73 -7.21 -6.31
N ALA A 511 6.17 -7.82 -7.42
CA ALA A 511 7.31 -8.74 -7.42
C ALA A 511 8.45 -8.27 -8.31
N ALA A 512 8.27 -8.20 -9.64
CA ALA A 512 9.40 -8.06 -10.56
C ALA A 512 10.16 -6.73 -10.38
N PHE A 513 9.46 -5.60 -10.33
CA PHE A 513 10.08 -4.27 -10.21
C PHE A 513 10.55 -3.95 -8.78
N ARG A 514 10.31 -4.86 -7.81
CA ARG A 514 10.88 -4.80 -6.46
C ARG A 514 12.31 -5.31 -6.39
N PHE A 515 12.90 -5.78 -7.50
CA PHE A 515 14.33 -6.12 -7.56
C PHE A 515 15.21 -4.98 -7.04
N GLY A 516 14.79 -3.72 -7.22
CA GLY A 516 15.50 -2.54 -6.72
C GLY A 516 15.75 -2.54 -5.21
N HIS A 517 14.93 -3.24 -4.40
CA HIS A 517 15.18 -3.39 -2.96
C HIS A 517 16.50 -4.12 -2.67
N SER A 518 16.94 -5.02 -3.55
CA SER A 518 18.26 -5.69 -3.43
C SER A 518 19.45 -4.81 -3.82
N THR A 519 19.17 -3.60 -4.33
CA THR A 519 20.19 -2.64 -4.79
C THR A 519 20.34 -1.45 -3.84
N VAL A 520 19.60 -1.44 -2.72
CA VAL A 520 19.69 -0.39 -1.70
C VAL A 520 20.98 -0.61 -0.90
N PRO A 521 21.91 0.37 -0.86
CA PRO A 521 23.13 0.23 -0.08
C PRO A 521 22.84 0.38 1.41
N SER A 522 23.66 -0.26 2.24
CA SER A 522 23.57 -0.14 3.71
C SER A 522 23.97 1.25 4.24
N LYS A 523 24.65 2.05 3.41
CA LYS A 523 25.10 3.41 3.70
C LYS A 523 24.94 4.29 2.48
N LEU A 524 24.58 5.56 2.70
CA LEU A 524 24.69 6.62 1.71
C LEU A 524 26.00 7.36 2.02
N GLU A 525 26.95 7.30 1.10
CA GLU A 525 28.23 8.01 1.18
C GLU A 525 28.15 9.41 0.58
#